data_AF-A0A9D6U8T4-F1
#
_entry.id   AF-A0A9D6U8T4-F1
#
_cell.length_a   1.000
_cell.length_b   1.000
_cell.length_c   1.000
_cell.angle_alpha   90.00
_cell.angle_beta   90.00
_cell.angle_gamma   90.00
#
_symmetry.space_group_name_H-M   'P 1'
#
loop_
_entity.id
_entity.type
_entity.pdbx_description
1 polymer ?
#
loop_
_entity_poly.entity_id
_entity_poly.type
_entity_poly.pdbx_seq_one_letter_code
_entity_poly.pdbx_strand_id
1 'polypeptide(L)' 'MENNKYRDLCERLLQFAVDVILYLRTVKNTVETIDTKRQLIKASTSSGANYEESQGSPTMPDVKTKIGISLKEMRE' A
#
# COMPACT_ATOMS: atom_id res chain seq x y z
N MET A 1 -23.44 0.49 15.04
CA MET A 1 -22.19 -0.29 14.97
C MET A 1 -21.07 0.73 14.86
N GLU A 2 -20.15 0.77 15.81
CA GLU A 2 -19.05 1.74 15.81
C GLU A 2 -18.26 1.65 14.51
N ASN A 3 -18.23 2.75 13.75
CA ASN A 3 -17.40 2.90 12.57
C ASN A 3 -15.93 2.89 13.03
N ASN A 4 -15.31 1.73 12.93
CA ASN A 4 -13.92 1.50 13.30
C ASN A 4 -13.02 2.21 12.27
N LYS A 5 -12.74 3.50 12.52
CA LYS A 5 -11.96 4.39 11.66
C LYS A 5 -10.56 3.86 11.32
N TYR A 6 -10.05 2.87 12.07
CA TYR A 6 -8.77 2.20 11.80
C TYR A 6 -8.88 1.09 10.74
N ARG A 7 -10.00 0.34 10.71
CA ARG A 7 -10.24 -0.64 9.62
C ARG A 7 -10.42 0.04 8.28
N ASP A 8 -10.97 1.25 8.29
CA ASP A 8 -11.14 2.07 7.08
C ASP A 8 -9.83 2.21 6.30
N LEU A 9 -8.70 2.52 6.95
CA LEU A 9 -7.45 2.76 6.21
C LEU A 9 -6.80 1.47 5.70
N CYS A 10 -6.79 0.37 6.47
CA CYS A 10 -6.30 -0.92 5.96
C CYS A 10 -7.10 -1.38 4.74
N GLU A 11 -8.44 -1.31 4.82
CA GLU A 11 -9.33 -1.69 3.72
C GLU A 11 -9.13 -0.78 2.49
N ARG A 12 -8.95 0.53 2.70
CA ARG A 12 -8.67 1.49 1.62
C ARG A 12 -7.31 1.27 0.96
N LEU A 13 -6.28 0.94 1.72
CA LEU A 13 -4.94 0.63 1.16
C LEU A 13 -4.96 -0.69 0.40
N LEU A 14 -5.68 -1.70 0.90
CA LEU A 14 -5.90 -2.94 0.16
C LEU A 14 -6.64 -2.69 -1.15
N GLN A 15 -7.74 -1.93 -1.11
CA GLN A 15 -8.50 -1.60 -2.30
C GLN A 15 -7.66 -0.80 -3.30
N PHE A 16 -6.87 0.18 -2.82
CA PHE A 16 -5.93 0.92 -3.65
C PHE A 16 -4.92 0.01 -4.37
N ALA A 17 -4.33 -0.97 -3.67
CA ALA A 17 -3.41 -1.92 -4.27
C ALA A 17 -4.11 -2.79 -5.35
N VAL A 18 -5.34 -3.25 -5.08
CA VAL A 18 -6.16 -3.99 -6.05
C VAL A 18 -6.44 -3.12 -7.28
N ASP A 19 -6.85 -1.88 -7.09
CA ASP A 19 -7.18 -0.95 -8.17
C ASP A 19 -5.96 -0.65 -9.05
N VAL A 20 -4.79 -0.43 -8.44
CA VAL A 20 -3.52 -0.26 -9.16
C VAL A 20 -3.22 -1.51 -10.01
N ILE A 21 -3.33 -2.72 -9.44
CA ILE A 21 -3.08 -3.96 -10.19
C ILE A 21 -4.07 -4.10 -11.35
N LEU A 22 -5.35 -3.83 -11.13
CA LEU A 22 -6.39 -3.91 -12.17
C LEU A 22 -6.16 -2.88 -13.27
N TYR A 23 -5.79 -1.64 -12.93
CA TYR A 23 -5.42 -0.62 -13.89
C TYR A 23 -4.18 -1.04 -14.70
N LEU A 24 -3.12 -1.52 -14.06
CA LEU A 24 -1.90 -1.91 -14.77
C LEU A 24 -2.13 -3.11 -15.70
N ARG A 25 -3.15 -3.94 -15.49
CA ARG A 25 -3.54 -4.99 -16.45
C ARG A 25 -4.04 -4.42 -17.78
N THR A 26 -4.55 -3.19 -17.83
CA THR A 26 -4.98 -2.53 -19.07
C THR A 26 -3.82 -1.86 -19.81
N VAL A 27 -2.68 -1.65 -19.15
CA VAL A 27 -1.48 -1.06 -19.74
C VAL A 27 -0.70 -2.13 -20.51
N LYS A 28 -0.47 -1.91 -21.81
CA LYS A 28 0.31 -2.81 -22.67
C LYS A 28 1.72 -3.01 -22.12
N ASN A 29 2.22 -4.23 -22.13
CA ASN A 29 3.61 -4.52 -21.79
C ASN A 29 4.53 -4.07 -22.93
N THR A 30 5.39 -3.11 -22.62
CA THR A 30 6.48 -2.59 -23.46
C THR A 30 7.74 -2.48 -22.61
N VAL A 31 8.88 -2.18 -23.24
CA VAL A 31 10.15 -2.00 -22.51
C VAL A 31 10.04 -0.85 -21.51
N GLU A 32 9.34 0.22 -21.87
CA GLU A 32 9.16 1.42 -21.04
C GLU A 32 8.18 1.19 -19.89
N THR A 33 7.17 0.34 -20.07
CA THR A 33 6.09 0.15 -19.08
C THR A 33 6.35 -0.98 -18.11
N ILE A 34 7.16 -1.98 -18.46
CA ILE A 34 7.29 -3.21 -17.66
C ILE A 34 7.89 -2.92 -16.27
N ASP A 35 8.89 -2.04 -16.20
CA ASP A 35 9.54 -1.70 -14.94
C ASP A 35 8.70 -0.73 -14.12
N THR A 36 8.03 0.24 -14.76
CA THR A 36 7.05 1.11 -14.09
C THR A 36 5.90 0.30 -13.48
N LYS A 37 5.37 -0.70 -14.20
CA LYS A 37 4.32 -1.58 -13.68
C LYS A 37 4.80 -2.34 -12.45
N ARG A 38 6.03 -2.87 -12.47
CA ARG A 38 6.62 -3.57 -11.30
C ARG A 38 6.78 -2.63 -10.11
N GLN A 39 7.29 -1.42 -10.33
CA GLN A 39 7.47 -0.43 -9.27
C GLN A 39 6.14 0.00 -8.66
N LEU A 40 5.13 0.30 -9.47
CA LEU A 40 3.80 0.68 -8.99
C LEU A 40 3.11 -0.44 -8.22
N ILE A 41 3.21 -1.70 -8.67
CA ILE A 41 2.68 -2.85 -7.93
C ILE A 41 3.38 -2.97 -6.58
N LYS A 42 4.71 -2.84 -6.55
CA LYS A 42 5.49 -2.92 -5.31
C LYS A 42 5.11 -1.80 -4.34
N ALA A 43 5.13 -0.54 -4.76
CA ALA A 43 4.81 0.61 -3.91
C ALA A 43 3.38 0.53 -3.36
N SER A 44 2.40 0.24 -4.22
CA SER A 44 0.99 0.13 -3.80
C SER A 44 0.76 -1.02 -2.81
N THR A 45 1.30 -2.21 -3.05
CA THR A 45 1.15 -3.34 -2.11
C THR A 45 1.94 -3.15 -0.82
N SER A 46 3.15 -2.59 -0.89
CA SER A 46 4.01 -2.31 0.27
C SER A 46 3.38 -1.28 1.21
N SER A 47 2.68 -0.28 0.66
CA SER A 47 1.99 0.74 1.48
C SER A 47 0.94 0.13 2.42
N GLY A 48 0.09 -0.79 1.91
CA GLY A 48 -0.88 -1.53 2.71
C GLY A 48 -0.24 -2.46 3.73
N ALA A 49 0.74 -3.26 3.29
CA ALA A 49 1.43 -4.22 4.14
C ALA A 49 2.10 -3.56 5.37
N ASN A 50 2.84 -2.46 5.16
CA ASN A 50 3.49 -1.75 6.27
C ASN A 50 2.47 -1.11 7.22
N TYR A 51 1.35 -0.58 6.71
CA TYR A 51 0.32 -0.02 7.57
C TYR A 51 -0.39 -1.09 8.40
N GLU A 52 -0.71 -2.24 7.79
CA GLU A 52 -1.30 -3.39 8.46
C GLU A 52 -0.37 -3.95 9.54
N GLU A 53 0.93 -4.07 9.23
CA GLU A 53 1.93 -4.52 10.19
C GLU A 53 2.06 -3.56 11.40
N SER A 54 1.85 -2.25 11.19
CA SER A 54 1.83 -1.28 12.27
C SER A 54 0.68 -1.49 13.26
N GLN A 55 -0.41 -2.15 12.85
CA GLN A 55 -1.54 -2.46 13.74
C GLN A 55 -1.19 -3.57 14.74
N GLY A 56 -0.25 -4.45 14.40
CA GLY A 56 0.24 -5.53 15.25
C GLY A 56 1.52 -5.18 16.03
N SER A 57 2.03 -3.96 15.90
CA SER A 57 3.30 -3.56 16.51
C SER A 57 3.25 -3.52 18.03
N PRO A 58 4.25 -4.07 18.74
CA PRO A 58 4.26 -4.15 20.20
C PRO A 58 4.59 -2.81 20.88
N THR A 59 5.12 -1.82 20.15
CA THR A 59 5.57 -0.54 20.71
C THR A 59 5.21 0.65 19.82
N MET A 60 4.95 1.81 20.43
CA MET A 60 4.64 3.05 19.70
C MET A 60 5.76 3.53 18.76
N PRO A 61 7.07 3.42 19.08
CA PRO A 61 8.13 3.72 18.12
C PRO A 61 8.08 2.86 16.85
N ASP A 62 7.76 1.56 16.99
CA ASP A 62 7.63 0.64 15.85
C ASP A 62 6.42 0.99 14.98
N VAL A 63 5.27 1.30 15.60
CA VAL A 63 4.06 1.79 14.90
C VAL A 63 4.41 3.00 14.02
N LYS A 64 5.09 4.00 14.58
CA LYS A 64 5.46 5.24 13.85
C LYS A 64 6.41 4.95 12.68
N THR A 65 7.37 4.05 12.89
CA THR A 65 8.33 3.66 11.86
C THR A 65 7.62 3.02 10.67
N LYS A 66 6.72 2.05 10.93
CA LYS A 66 5.98 1.33 9.88
C LYS A 66 4.99 2.22 9.14
N ILE A 67 4.28 3.12 9.85
CA ILE A 67 3.44 4.14 9.21
C ILE A 67 4.30 5.07 8.33
N GLY A 68 5.51 5.44 8.79
CA GLY A 68 6.44 6.24 8.01
C GLY A 68 6.91 5.55 6.72
N ILE A 69 7.17 4.25 6.78
CA ILE A 69 7.50 3.43 5.60
C ILE A 69 6.30 3.37 4.65
N SER A 70 5.10 3.07 5.17
CA SER A 70 3.86 3.07 4.37
C SER A 70 3.67 4.39 3.61
N LEU A 71 3.83 5.53 4.30
CA LEU A 71 3.73 6.85 3.67
C LEU A 71 4.83 7.11 2.64
N LYS A 72 6.05 6.62 2.86
CA LYS A 72 7.15 6.73 1.91
C LYS A 72 6.80 5.99 0.61
N GLU A 73 6.33 4.76 0.70
CA GLU A 73 5.94 3.94 -0.46
C GLU A 73 4.78 4.58 -1.24
N MET A 74 3.82 5.23 -0.56
CA MET A 74 2.74 5.97 -1.25
C MET A 74 3.21 7.22 -2.02
N ARG A 75 4.42 7.73 -1.73
CA ARG A 75 4.99 8.93 -2.39
C ARG A 75 5.87 8.57 -3.59
N GLU A 76 6.26 7.31 -3.73
CA GLU A 76 7.03 6.77 -4.86
C GLU A 76 6.11 6.46 -6.04
#